data_AF-A0A954UFZ5-F1
#
_entry.id   AF-A0A954UFZ5-F1
#
_cell.length_a   1.000
_cell.length_b   1.000
_cell.length_c   1.000
_cell.angle_alpha   90.00
_cell.angle_beta   90.00
_cell.angle_gamma   90.00
#
_symmetry.space_group_name_H-M   'P 1'
#
loop_
_entity.id
_entity.type
_entity.pdbx_description
1 polymer ?
#
loop_
_entity_poly.entity_id
_entity_poly.type
_entity_poly.pdbx_seq_one_letter_code
_entity_poly.pdbx_strand_id
1 'polypeptide(L)'
;MIGVLLQSHGDFVAARGFLSYFVTIASRSDENASQALVRLDSSPEVPLIAKDSILPPPPAENAPWLQAYRDAIQVLGQGRMRASVQGLRKLVEQYPKEPALIANLATELGWLNETEQSAELWRRFTLLPDLDHELVVEAEALAQVTLHQPTSDLVFPTRITCSFDNLDAVMERLLSSPRVIKSYVDLSQFAEEDQPPPKAVFYLLNREPKEELAKPLVRGDLPIVLGDVLVYGRQTDRPARLEVDVTAEVDLDQFISELTEIVGELSDVTREPIEDEPTTWLSRNLYPRWYVGGPLEQSESKQLLQEQCREVLLDKWLRQPCSTLNGKSPNEAAADFNLRLRVEAMILRLETEEASAMQGFDFNEVRRKLDLPTRGPIDPASVDVRRLPFVRLERLPADKLDDEQLLVALRRTQLVMAVPALMNFAREAVGRPSLDARINKFELFRLLVETAPDSDSAMHFLAQGKAFASARNESLAPFLLMEMQIHIARRDPESVQRVMSQLQSKHLNEPGVAEALYQFLYMIGAVGPDGQLAPELANDQAEATGAAAVGSSGGLWTPDGPASSGGSSEGGSNVWLPGMD
;
A
#
# COMPACT_ATOMS: atom_id res chain seq x y z
N MET A 1 17.46 -16.18 -6.71
CA MET A 1 18.16 -15.75 -5.47
C MET A 1 18.59 -14.29 -5.53
N ILE A 2 19.40 -13.85 -6.51
CA ILE A 2 19.86 -12.44 -6.61
C ILE A 2 18.70 -11.43 -6.69
N GLY A 3 17.69 -11.67 -7.55
CA GLY A 3 16.56 -10.73 -7.67
C GLY A 3 15.74 -10.56 -6.38
N VAL A 4 15.56 -11.63 -5.60
CA VAL A 4 14.85 -11.57 -4.30
C VAL A 4 15.67 -10.81 -3.25
N LEU A 5 17.00 -10.97 -3.25
CA LEU A 5 17.89 -10.22 -2.36
C LEU A 5 17.88 -8.71 -2.70
N LEU A 6 17.92 -8.37 -3.99
CA LEU A 6 17.81 -6.98 -4.44
C LEU A 6 16.48 -6.36 -4.03
N GLN A 7 15.37 -7.12 -4.13
CA GLN A 7 14.06 -6.68 -3.65
C GLN A 7 14.08 -6.36 -2.15
N SER A 8 14.69 -7.19 -1.30
CA SER A 8 14.78 -6.91 0.14
C SER A 8 15.62 -5.67 0.50
N HIS A 9 16.45 -5.19 -0.42
CA HIS A 9 17.21 -3.95 -0.26
C HIS A 9 16.54 -2.74 -0.94
N GLY A 10 15.36 -2.90 -1.54
CA GLY A 10 14.66 -1.83 -2.26
C GLY A 10 15.20 -1.55 -3.67
N ASP A 11 16.10 -2.37 -4.21
CA ASP A 11 16.66 -2.22 -5.56
C ASP A 11 15.70 -2.76 -6.64
N PHE A 12 14.49 -2.20 -6.71
CA PHE A 12 13.37 -2.78 -7.47
C PHE A 12 13.64 -2.88 -8.98
N VAL A 13 14.30 -1.88 -9.57
CA VAL A 13 14.66 -1.89 -11.01
C VAL A 13 15.62 -3.05 -11.31
N ALA A 14 16.61 -3.26 -10.44
CA ALA A 14 17.56 -4.35 -10.56
C ALA A 14 16.89 -5.71 -10.32
N ALA A 15 16.12 -5.82 -9.23
CA ALA A 15 15.36 -7.02 -8.88
C ALA A 15 14.47 -7.48 -10.04
N ARG A 16 13.68 -6.55 -10.61
CA ARG A 16 12.79 -6.82 -11.74
C ARG A 16 13.56 -7.22 -12.99
N GLY A 17 14.68 -6.55 -13.28
CA GLY A 17 15.55 -6.89 -14.40
C GLY A 17 16.05 -8.33 -14.33
N PHE A 18 16.64 -8.72 -13.19
CA PHE A 18 17.12 -10.09 -12.98
C PHE A 18 16.00 -11.14 -13.03
N LEU A 19 14.85 -10.87 -12.42
CA LEU A 19 13.71 -11.79 -12.42
C LEU A 19 13.09 -11.95 -13.81
N SER A 20 12.79 -10.85 -14.51
CA SER A 20 12.25 -10.86 -15.88
C SER A 20 13.17 -11.62 -16.84
N TYR A 21 14.46 -11.39 -16.68
CA TYR A 21 15.47 -12.05 -17.50
C TYR A 21 15.58 -13.54 -17.21
N PHE A 22 15.61 -13.93 -15.94
CA PHE A 22 15.67 -15.33 -15.55
C PHE A 22 14.42 -16.08 -16.04
N VAL A 23 13.23 -15.49 -15.92
CA VAL A 23 11.98 -16.06 -16.47
C VAL A 23 12.06 -16.25 -18.00
N THR A 24 12.79 -15.38 -18.70
CA THR A 24 12.93 -15.46 -20.17
C THR A 24 13.92 -16.55 -20.61
N ILE A 25 14.99 -16.80 -19.84
CA ILE A 25 16.08 -17.72 -20.23
C ILE A 25 15.96 -19.09 -19.57
N ALA A 26 15.51 -19.16 -18.33
CA ALA A 26 15.14 -20.44 -17.74
C ALA A 26 13.97 -20.99 -18.55
N SER A 27 14.07 -22.24 -19.02
CA SER A 27 12.91 -22.95 -19.52
C SER A 27 11.77 -22.82 -18.51
N ARG A 28 10.51 -22.80 -18.97
CA ARG A 28 9.24 -22.64 -18.20
C ARG A 28 9.08 -23.49 -16.92
N SER A 29 10.06 -24.31 -16.56
CA SER A 29 10.11 -25.22 -15.41
C SER A 29 10.51 -24.58 -14.07
N ASP A 30 11.03 -23.34 -14.02
CA ASP A 30 11.32 -22.69 -12.73
C ASP A 30 10.17 -21.75 -12.32
N GLU A 31 9.16 -22.35 -11.68
CA GLU A 31 7.98 -21.66 -11.17
C GLU A 31 8.34 -20.60 -10.12
N ASN A 32 9.44 -20.78 -9.37
CA ASN A 32 9.81 -19.87 -8.29
C ASN A 32 10.17 -18.46 -8.78
N ALA A 33 10.90 -18.37 -9.90
CA ALA A 33 11.28 -17.08 -10.46
C ALA A 33 10.08 -16.34 -11.08
N SER A 34 9.18 -17.09 -11.72
CA SER A 34 7.93 -16.54 -12.27
C SER A 34 7.04 -16.02 -11.14
N GLN A 35 6.86 -16.78 -10.08
CA GLN A 35 6.11 -16.35 -8.89
C GLN A 35 6.78 -15.16 -8.19
N ALA A 36 8.11 -15.12 -8.09
CA ALA A 36 8.83 -13.99 -7.52
C ALA A 36 8.63 -12.71 -8.35
N LEU A 37 8.66 -12.80 -9.68
CA LEU A 37 8.37 -11.65 -10.55
C LEU A 37 6.93 -11.18 -10.39
N VAL A 38 5.96 -12.10 -10.35
CA VAL A 38 4.54 -11.75 -10.12
C VAL A 38 4.37 -11.06 -8.77
N ARG A 39 4.98 -11.57 -7.69
CA ARG A 39 4.94 -10.93 -6.36
C ARG A 39 5.58 -9.54 -6.36
N LEU A 40 6.68 -9.34 -7.10
CA LEU A 40 7.32 -8.04 -7.23
C LEU A 40 6.42 -7.06 -7.99
N ASP A 41 5.90 -7.46 -9.16
CA ASP A 41 5.06 -6.62 -9.99
C ASP A 41 3.70 -6.33 -9.32
N SER A 42 3.16 -7.23 -8.49
CA SER A 42 1.91 -7.00 -7.76
C SER A 42 2.09 -6.21 -6.45
N SER A 43 3.32 -6.04 -5.96
CA SER A 43 3.56 -5.35 -4.69
C SER A 43 3.23 -3.85 -4.78
N PRO A 44 2.44 -3.29 -3.85
CA PRO A 44 2.18 -1.85 -3.79
C PRO A 44 3.41 -1.03 -3.41
N GLU A 45 4.41 -1.63 -2.76
CA GLU A 45 5.66 -0.96 -2.36
C GLU A 45 6.58 -0.64 -3.55
N VAL A 46 6.38 -1.33 -4.68
CA VAL A 46 7.17 -1.12 -5.90
C VAL A 46 6.52 0.01 -6.71
N PRO A 47 7.24 1.13 -6.98
CA PRO A 47 6.70 2.21 -7.81
C PRO A 47 6.26 1.72 -9.19
N LEU A 48 5.11 2.17 -9.67
CA LEU A 48 4.55 1.72 -10.95
C LEU A 48 5.51 1.97 -12.13
N ILE A 49 6.30 3.05 -12.07
CA ILE A 49 7.31 3.38 -13.08
C ILE A 49 8.47 2.36 -13.11
N ALA A 50 8.80 1.71 -11.98
CA ALA A 50 9.82 0.66 -11.91
C ALA A 50 9.31 -0.69 -12.45
N LYS A 51 7.99 -0.87 -12.55
CA LYS A 51 7.34 -2.05 -13.14
C LYS A 51 7.25 -1.98 -14.67
N ASP A 52 7.62 -0.85 -15.26
CA ASP A 52 7.55 -0.64 -16.70
C ASP A 52 8.91 -0.82 -17.38
N SER A 53 8.91 -0.69 -18.71
CA SER A 53 10.12 -0.48 -19.50
C SER A 53 9.88 0.72 -20.38
N ILE A 54 10.66 1.79 -20.17
CA ILE A 54 10.58 3.00 -20.99
C ILE A 54 10.84 2.60 -22.46
N LEU A 55 9.85 2.84 -23.31
CA LEU A 55 9.93 2.52 -24.73
C LEU A 55 10.46 3.74 -25.49
N PRO A 56 11.75 3.78 -25.88
CA PRO A 56 12.26 4.86 -26.71
C PRO A 56 11.61 4.83 -28.10
N PRO A 57 11.67 5.95 -28.86
CA PRO A 57 11.32 5.94 -30.27
C PRO A 57 12.06 4.81 -31.02
N PRO A 58 11.41 4.14 -31.98
CA PRO A 58 12.04 3.06 -32.73
C PRO A 58 13.24 3.61 -33.52
N PRO A 59 14.34 2.83 -33.63
CA PRO A 59 15.45 3.17 -34.52
C PRO A 59 14.98 3.42 -35.97
N ALA A 60 15.65 4.35 -36.67
CA ALA A 60 15.48 4.47 -38.11
C ALA A 60 15.92 3.15 -38.80
N GLU A 61 15.13 2.68 -39.77
CA GLU A 61 15.34 1.37 -40.42
C GLU A 61 16.72 1.22 -41.08
N ASN A 62 17.31 2.32 -41.52
CA ASN A 62 18.60 2.39 -42.20
C ASN A 62 19.73 2.94 -41.32
N ALA A 63 19.53 3.01 -40.00
CA ALA A 63 20.55 3.53 -39.10
C ALA A 63 21.86 2.71 -39.21
N PRO A 64 23.03 3.36 -39.35
CA PRO A 64 24.30 2.66 -39.58
C PRO A 64 24.73 1.78 -38.38
N TRP A 65 24.18 2.03 -37.20
CA TRP A 65 24.43 1.29 -35.97
C TRP A 65 23.42 0.15 -35.72
N LEU A 66 22.36 0.02 -36.54
CA LEU A 66 21.23 -0.86 -36.24
C LEU A 66 21.62 -2.34 -36.13
N GLN A 67 22.52 -2.82 -37.00
CA GLN A 67 22.98 -4.21 -36.94
C GLN A 67 23.77 -4.48 -35.66
N ALA A 68 24.72 -3.61 -35.32
CA ALA A 68 25.51 -3.75 -34.09
C ALA A 68 24.64 -3.65 -32.83
N TYR A 69 23.60 -2.81 -32.86
CA TYR A 69 22.59 -2.76 -31.80
C TYR A 69 21.82 -4.09 -31.69
N ARG A 70 21.33 -4.65 -32.80
CA ARG A 70 20.67 -5.97 -32.80
C ARG A 70 21.58 -7.07 -32.27
N ASP A 71 22.87 -7.05 -32.63
CA ASP A 71 23.85 -8.00 -32.13
C ASP A 71 24.03 -7.87 -30.60
N ALA A 72 24.06 -6.64 -30.06
CA ALA A 72 24.12 -6.41 -28.61
C ALA A 72 22.87 -6.96 -27.88
N ILE A 73 21.67 -6.64 -28.39
CA ILE A 73 20.41 -7.16 -27.82
C ILE A 73 20.33 -8.69 -27.94
N GLN A 74 20.86 -9.28 -29.01
CA GLN A 74 20.95 -10.74 -29.14
C GLN A 74 21.87 -11.35 -28.07
N VAL A 75 22.99 -10.71 -27.76
CA VAL A 75 23.91 -11.13 -26.69
C VAL A 75 23.23 -11.05 -25.32
N LEU A 76 22.40 -10.03 -25.08
CA LEU A 76 21.54 -9.97 -23.90
C LEU A 76 20.63 -11.20 -23.84
N GLY A 77 19.90 -11.54 -24.91
CA GLY A 77 19.03 -12.71 -24.96
C GLY A 77 19.72 -14.07 -24.70
N GLN A 78 21.05 -14.12 -24.71
CA GLN A 78 21.85 -15.33 -24.46
C GLN A 78 22.37 -15.49 -23.02
N GLY A 79 21.93 -14.68 -22.05
CA GLY A 79 22.50 -14.79 -20.70
C GLY A 79 23.65 -13.81 -20.42
N ARG A 80 24.10 -13.02 -21.42
CA ARG A 80 25.38 -12.29 -21.37
C ARG A 80 25.22 -10.78 -21.23
N MET A 81 24.46 -10.37 -20.22
CA MET A 81 24.11 -8.98 -19.94
C MET A 81 25.29 -8.00 -19.89
N ARG A 82 26.38 -8.32 -19.18
CA ARG A 82 27.59 -7.46 -19.17
C ARG A 82 28.22 -7.27 -20.56
N ALA A 83 28.14 -8.27 -21.43
CA ALA A 83 28.67 -8.16 -22.79
C ALA A 83 27.75 -7.30 -23.68
N SER A 84 26.43 -7.37 -23.49
CA SER A 84 25.49 -6.44 -24.13
C SER A 84 25.76 -5.00 -23.72
N VAL A 85 25.87 -4.72 -22.41
CA VAL A 85 26.25 -3.41 -21.87
C VAL A 85 27.54 -2.88 -22.50
N GLN A 86 28.59 -3.71 -22.63
CA GLN A 86 29.83 -3.29 -23.29
C GLN A 86 29.63 -2.94 -24.77
N GLY A 87 28.79 -3.69 -25.49
CA GLY A 87 28.41 -3.38 -26.86
C GLY A 87 27.65 -2.05 -26.97
N LEU A 88 26.63 -1.87 -26.13
CA LEU A 88 25.83 -0.66 -26.07
C LEU A 88 26.64 0.58 -25.66
N ARG A 89 27.58 0.46 -24.71
CA ARG A 89 28.49 1.57 -24.34
C ARG A 89 29.28 2.09 -25.55
N LYS A 90 29.88 1.19 -26.33
CA LYS A 90 30.61 1.56 -27.55
C LYS A 90 29.71 2.25 -28.58
N LEU A 91 28.48 1.75 -28.74
CA LEU A 91 27.50 2.36 -29.65
C LEU A 91 27.08 3.75 -29.16
N VAL A 92 26.83 3.91 -27.87
CA VAL A 92 26.48 5.19 -27.26
C VAL A 92 27.64 6.19 -27.34
N GLU A 93 28.89 5.76 -27.22
CA GLU A 93 30.05 6.63 -27.43
C GLU A 93 30.13 7.14 -28.88
N GLN A 94 29.84 6.27 -29.86
CA GLN A 94 29.87 6.61 -31.28
C GLN A 94 28.64 7.41 -31.73
N TYR A 95 27.48 7.14 -31.15
CA TYR A 95 26.19 7.70 -31.51
C TYR A 95 25.46 8.23 -30.25
N PRO A 96 26.01 9.28 -29.59
CA PRO A 96 25.57 9.71 -28.25
C PRO A 96 24.21 10.40 -28.20
N LYS A 97 23.57 10.61 -29.34
CA LYS A 97 22.27 11.30 -29.46
C LYS A 97 21.12 10.38 -29.88
N GLU A 98 21.37 9.08 -29.97
CA GLU A 98 20.36 8.11 -30.42
C GLU A 98 19.51 7.62 -29.23
N PRO A 99 18.21 7.94 -29.17
CA PRO A 99 17.35 7.62 -28.03
C PRO A 99 17.35 6.14 -27.68
N ALA A 100 17.24 5.27 -28.69
CA ALA A 100 17.20 3.83 -28.49
C ALA A 100 18.48 3.28 -27.85
N LEU A 101 19.65 3.79 -28.23
CA LEU A 101 20.92 3.33 -27.66
C LEU A 101 21.06 3.77 -26.19
N ILE A 102 20.72 5.02 -25.88
CA ILE A 102 20.81 5.56 -24.52
C ILE A 102 19.83 4.85 -23.59
N ALA A 103 18.56 4.71 -23.99
CA ALA A 103 17.52 4.10 -23.18
C ALA A 103 17.80 2.62 -22.87
N ASN A 104 18.27 1.84 -23.86
CA ASN A 104 18.61 0.44 -23.63
C ASN A 104 19.85 0.29 -22.74
N LEU A 105 20.88 1.13 -22.93
CA LEU A 105 22.04 1.12 -22.05
C LEU A 105 21.66 1.50 -20.60
N ALA A 106 20.84 2.54 -20.41
CA ALA A 106 20.37 2.95 -19.10
C ALA A 106 19.56 1.84 -18.42
N THR A 107 18.66 1.19 -19.16
CA THR A 107 17.86 0.05 -18.69
C THR A 107 18.75 -1.10 -18.21
N GLU A 108 19.68 -1.56 -19.05
CA GLU A 108 20.57 -2.67 -18.69
C GLU A 108 21.50 -2.32 -17.51
N LEU A 109 21.94 -1.07 -17.38
CA LEU A 109 22.72 -0.63 -16.21
C LEU A 109 21.88 -0.62 -14.94
N GLY A 110 20.63 -0.17 -15.01
CA GLY A 110 19.69 -0.25 -13.88
C GLY A 110 19.47 -1.70 -13.45
N TRP A 111 19.32 -2.62 -14.42
CA TRP A 111 19.21 -4.05 -14.15
C TRP A 111 20.48 -4.64 -13.50
N LEU A 112 21.68 -4.14 -13.83
CA LEU A 112 22.95 -4.55 -13.20
C LEU A 112 23.21 -3.89 -11.84
N ASN A 113 22.26 -3.09 -11.35
CA ASN A 113 22.41 -2.26 -10.16
C ASN A 113 23.55 -1.21 -10.27
N GLU A 114 23.89 -0.78 -11.49
CA GLU A 114 24.77 0.37 -11.75
C GLU A 114 23.94 1.68 -11.72
N THR A 115 23.34 1.97 -10.56
CA THR A 115 22.27 2.97 -10.37
C THR A 115 22.64 4.37 -10.80
N GLU A 116 23.81 4.87 -10.40
CA GLU A 116 24.31 6.21 -10.72
C GLU A 116 24.46 6.42 -12.23
N GLN A 117 25.06 5.45 -12.91
CA GLN A 117 25.31 5.52 -14.35
C GLN A 117 24.01 5.36 -15.16
N SER A 118 23.09 4.50 -14.69
CA SER A 118 21.75 4.38 -15.26
C SER A 118 21.00 5.70 -15.18
N ALA A 119 20.96 6.32 -13.99
CA ALA A 119 20.26 7.58 -13.77
C ALA A 119 20.89 8.75 -14.54
N GLU A 120 22.22 8.80 -14.66
CA GLU A 120 22.91 9.79 -15.51
C GLU A 120 22.51 9.64 -16.98
N LEU A 121 22.42 8.41 -17.49
CA LEU A 121 22.00 8.17 -18.87
C LEU A 121 20.53 8.50 -19.11
N TRP A 122 19.63 8.19 -18.16
CA TRP A 122 18.24 8.63 -18.24
C TRP A 122 18.14 10.15 -18.25
N ARG A 123 18.88 10.85 -17.38
CA ARG A 123 18.98 12.32 -17.39
C ARG A 123 19.59 12.88 -18.67
N ARG A 124 20.45 12.13 -19.36
CA ARG A 124 20.95 12.52 -20.68
C ARG A 124 19.91 12.27 -21.78
N PHE A 125 19.13 11.19 -21.65
CA PHE A 125 18.02 10.87 -22.55
C PHE A 125 16.97 11.99 -22.56
N THR A 126 16.65 12.56 -21.40
CA THR A 126 15.69 13.68 -21.29
C THR A 126 16.11 14.96 -22.01
N LEU A 127 17.40 15.09 -22.37
CA LEU A 127 17.95 16.23 -23.10
C LEU A 127 17.93 16.04 -24.62
N LEU A 128 17.50 14.87 -25.12
CA LEU A 128 17.41 14.62 -26.55
C LEU A 128 16.25 15.41 -27.17
N PRO A 129 16.42 15.94 -28.40
CA PRO A 129 15.36 16.65 -29.10
C PRO A 129 14.23 15.71 -29.53
N ASP A 130 13.06 16.29 -29.81
CA ASP A 130 11.90 15.62 -30.44
C ASP A 130 11.32 14.43 -29.65
N LEU A 131 11.63 14.32 -28.35
CA LEU A 131 10.99 13.35 -27.47
C LEU A 131 9.61 13.85 -27.01
N ASP A 132 8.68 12.92 -26.84
CA ASP A 132 7.41 13.16 -26.15
C ASP A 132 7.69 13.67 -24.72
N HIS A 133 7.02 14.75 -24.32
CA HIS A 133 7.27 15.39 -23.01
C HIS A 133 6.96 14.43 -21.85
N GLU A 134 5.89 13.64 -21.96
CA GLU A 134 5.56 12.66 -20.92
C GLU A 134 6.62 11.56 -20.83
N LEU A 135 7.21 11.14 -21.95
CA LEU A 135 8.32 10.18 -21.97
C LEU A 135 9.56 10.75 -21.26
N VAL A 136 9.82 12.04 -21.41
CA VAL A 136 10.90 12.76 -20.72
C VAL A 136 10.65 12.81 -19.20
N VAL A 137 9.41 13.05 -18.77
CA VAL A 137 9.05 13.02 -17.34
C VAL A 137 9.17 11.60 -16.76
N GLU A 138 8.75 10.58 -17.52
CA GLU A 138 8.87 9.17 -17.13
C GLU A 138 10.34 8.75 -16.95
N ALA A 139 11.23 9.18 -17.84
CA ALA A 139 12.66 8.92 -17.74
C ALA A 139 13.30 9.58 -16.51
N GLU A 140 12.95 10.84 -16.20
CA GLU A 140 13.43 11.47 -14.97
C GLU A 140 12.84 10.79 -13.72
N ALA A 141 11.56 10.38 -13.73
CA ALA A 141 10.95 9.65 -12.62
C ALA A 141 11.65 8.31 -12.37
N LEU A 142 11.96 7.55 -13.43
CA LEU A 142 12.73 6.31 -13.32
C LEU A 142 14.15 6.55 -12.80
N ALA A 143 14.81 7.64 -13.22
CA ALA A 143 16.12 8.02 -12.69
C ALA A 143 16.07 8.30 -11.17
N GLN A 144 15.04 9.01 -10.70
CA GLN A 144 14.84 9.27 -9.27
C GLN A 144 14.60 7.99 -8.48
N VAL A 145 13.74 7.08 -8.98
CA VAL A 145 13.47 5.78 -8.35
C VAL A 145 14.72 4.90 -8.31
N THR A 146 15.50 4.88 -9.40
CA THR A 146 16.75 4.11 -9.49
C THR A 146 17.81 4.59 -8.49
N LEU A 147 17.78 5.87 -8.12
CA LEU A 147 18.66 6.48 -7.13
C LEU A 147 18.08 6.49 -5.70
N HIS A 148 16.91 5.86 -5.49
CA HIS A 148 16.17 5.88 -4.22
C HIS A 148 15.93 7.30 -3.69
N GLN A 149 15.76 8.27 -4.60
CA GLN A 149 15.53 9.66 -4.21
C GLN A 149 14.11 9.77 -3.64
N PRO A 150 13.93 10.35 -2.44
CA PRO A 150 12.60 10.46 -1.89
C PRO A 150 11.85 11.66 -2.50
N THR A 151 10.52 11.61 -2.49
CA THR A 151 9.63 12.68 -2.96
C THR A 151 9.49 13.83 -1.93
N SER A 152 10.02 13.63 -0.73
CA SER A 152 10.29 14.65 0.29
C SER A 152 11.40 14.13 1.22
N ASP A 153 12.06 15.00 1.97
CA ASP A 153 13.21 14.59 2.77
C ASP A 153 12.84 13.56 3.85
N LEU A 154 13.77 12.65 4.14
CA LEU A 154 13.63 11.71 5.24
C LEU A 154 13.61 12.44 6.58
N VAL A 155 12.73 12.00 7.46
CA VAL A 155 12.62 12.45 8.84
C VAL A 155 12.63 11.23 9.74
N PHE A 156 13.38 11.34 10.83
CA PHE A 156 13.50 10.28 11.83
C PHE A 156 12.61 10.66 13.01
N PRO A 157 11.71 9.76 13.47
CA PRO A 157 11.10 9.91 14.78
C PRO A 157 12.17 10.11 15.85
N THR A 158 11.86 10.83 16.91
CA THR A 158 12.81 11.07 18.00
C THR A 158 12.33 10.37 19.25
N ARG A 159 13.18 9.51 19.83
CA ARG A 159 12.99 8.97 21.17
C ARG A 159 13.58 9.93 22.18
N ILE A 160 12.75 10.35 23.13
CA ILE A 160 13.17 11.13 24.29
C ILE A 160 13.19 10.19 25.48
N THR A 161 14.33 10.06 26.15
CA THR A 161 14.45 9.29 27.39
C THR A 161 14.72 10.25 28.53
N CYS A 162 13.98 10.12 29.63
CA CYS A 162 14.18 10.95 30.82
C CYS A 162 13.88 10.20 32.11
N SER A 163 14.66 10.47 33.15
CA SER A 163 14.57 9.86 34.46
C SER A 163 13.64 10.65 35.38
N PHE A 164 12.97 9.95 36.31
CA PHE A 164 12.16 10.54 37.37
C PHE A 164 12.28 9.76 38.68
N ASP A 165 11.97 10.41 39.80
CA ASP A 165 12.15 9.83 41.14
C ASP A 165 10.92 9.05 41.65
N ASN A 166 9.70 9.49 41.31
CA ASN A 166 8.48 8.96 41.90
C ASN A 166 7.50 8.47 40.83
N LEU A 167 7.45 7.15 40.63
CA LEU A 167 6.58 6.49 39.67
C LEU A 167 5.10 6.75 39.94
N ASP A 168 4.66 6.64 41.18
CA ASP A 168 3.24 6.80 41.52
C ASP A 168 2.76 8.23 41.24
N ALA A 169 3.59 9.23 41.57
CA ALA A 169 3.29 10.64 41.28
C ALA A 169 3.26 10.93 39.77
N VAL A 170 4.18 10.37 38.99
CA VAL A 170 4.18 10.51 37.52
C VAL A 170 2.93 9.86 36.92
N MET A 171 2.57 8.65 37.36
CA MET A 171 1.38 7.96 36.90
C MET A 171 0.09 8.72 37.24
N GLU A 172 -0.01 9.24 38.46
CA GLU A 172 -1.16 10.06 38.90
C GLU A 172 -1.29 11.33 38.05
N ARG A 173 -0.18 12.01 37.78
CA ARG A 173 -0.15 13.23 36.95
C ARG A 173 -0.50 12.97 35.51
N LEU A 174 0.04 11.91 34.90
CA LEU A 174 -0.31 11.50 33.54
C LEU A 174 -1.80 11.18 33.44
N LEU A 175 -2.37 10.44 34.40
CA LEU A 175 -3.80 10.11 34.41
C LEU A 175 -4.71 11.32 34.69
N SER A 176 -4.18 12.37 35.31
CA SER A 176 -4.93 13.59 35.65
C SER A 176 -4.85 14.67 34.58
N SER A 177 -3.93 14.55 33.60
CA SER A 177 -3.74 15.55 32.57
C SER A 177 -4.77 15.40 31.45
N PRO A 178 -5.50 16.48 31.07
CA PRO A 178 -6.51 16.41 30.02
C PRO A 178 -5.91 16.21 28.61
N ARG A 179 -4.59 16.41 28.46
CA ARG A 179 -3.88 16.19 27.18
C ARG A 179 -3.27 14.79 27.06
N VAL A 180 -3.40 13.96 28.09
CA VAL A 180 -2.79 12.63 28.14
C VAL A 180 -3.88 11.57 28.16
N ILE A 181 -3.82 10.65 27.20
CA ILE A 181 -4.80 9.57 27.08
C ILE A 181 -4.10 8.24 27.34
N LYS A 182 -4.64 7.43 28.25
CA LYS A 182 -4.11 6.08 28.46
C LYS A 182 -4.38 5.21 27.23
N SER A 183 -3.33 4.57 26.73
CA SER A 183 -3.45 3.55 25.69
C SER A 183 -3.67 2.17 26.31
N TYR A 184 -4.51 1.36 25.69
CA TYR A 184 -4.86 -0.01 26.12
C TYR A 184 -4.27 -1.07 25.19
N VAL A 185 -3.04 -0.84 24.73
CA VAL A 185 -2.27 -1.81 23.94
C VAL A 185 -1.78 -2.97 24.81
N ASP A 186 -1.51 -4.11 24.17
CA ASP A 186 -0.86 -5.24 24.83
C ASP A 186 0.60 -4.90 25.12
N LEU A 187 0.91 -4.72 26.41
CA LEU A 187 2.23 -4.30 26.85
C LEU A 187 3.32 -5.35 26.60
N SER A 188 2.96 -6.62 26.42
CA SER A 188 3.92 -7.70 26.17
C SER A 188 4.68 -7.53 24.85
N GLN A 189 4.11 -6.78 23.91
CA GLN A 189 4.73 -6.45 22.61
C GLN A 189 5.98 -5.58 22.75
N PHE A 190 6.16 -4.91 23.89
CA PHE A 190 7.31 -4.05 24.20
C PHE A 190 8.35 -4.75 25.08
N ALA A 191 8.24 -6.07 25.29
CA ALA A 191 9.23 -6.83 26.02
C ALA A 191 10.41 -7.18 25.10
N GLU A 192 11.62 -6.85 25.52
CA GLU A 192 12.87 -7.26 24.86
C GLU A 192 13.66 -8.20 25.78
N GLU A 193 14.66 -8.90 25.23
CA GLU A 193 15.42 -9.96 25.94
C GLU A 193 15.98 -9.48 27.30
N ASP A 194 16.38 -8.20 27.39
CA ASP A 194 16.91 -7.57 28.60
C ASP A 194 16.05 -6.40 29.14
N GLN A 195 14.82 -6.21 28.64
CA GLN A 195 13.96 -5.09 29.03
C GLN A 195 12.52 -5.58 29.29
N PRO A 196 12.04 -5.56 30.55
CA PRO A 196 10.63 -5.86 30.82
C PRO A 196 9.73 -4.80 30.18
N PRO A 197 8.47 -5.15 29.89
CA PRO A 197 7.53 -4.24 29.27
C PRO A 197 7.25 -3.00 30.16
N PRO A 198 6.82 -1.87 29.56
CA PRO A 198 6.45 -0.69 30.31
C PRO A 198 5.27 -0.99 31.24
N LYS A 199 5.14 -0.18 32.31
CA LYS A 199 4.01 -0.25 33.26
C LYS A 199 2.73 0.29 32.66
N ALA A 200 2.84 1.25 31.75
CA ALA A 200 1.73 1.84 31.02
C ALA A 200 2.25 2.56 29.76
N VAL A 201 1.35 2.73 28.80
CA VAL A 201 1.56 3.54 27.60
C VAL A 201 0.47 4.62 27.56
N PHE A 202 0.85 5.84 27.21
CA PHE A 202 -0.06 6.96 27.05
C PHE A 202 0.18 7.66 25.70
N TYR A 203 -0.85 8.31 25.17
CA TYR A 203 -0.73 9.27 24.07
C TYR A 203 -0.66 10.67 24.64
N LEU A 204 0.33 11.45 24.22
CA LEU A 204 0.37 12.89 24.49
C LEU A 204 -0.23 13.63 23.29
N LEU A 205 -1.25 14.45 23.54
CA LEU A 205 -1.99 15.19 22.51
C LEU A 205 -1.52 16.64 22.42
N ASN A 206 -1.60 17.22 21.22
CA ASN A 206 -1.29 18.64 21.00
C ASN A 206 -2.27 19.61 21.67
N ARG A 207 -3.45 19.12 22.05
CA ARG A 207 -4.48 19.85 22.80
C ARG A 207 -5.43 18.87 23.47
N GLU A 208 -6.17 19.37 24.44
CA GLU A 208 -7.24 18.63 25.09
C GLU A 208 -8.32 18.24 24.06
N PRO A 209 -8.80 16.98 24.08
CA PRO A 209 -9.93 16.58 23.25
C PRO A 209 -11.18 17.30 23.72
N LYS A 210 -12.02 17.72 22.76
CA LYS A 210 -13.34 18.25 23.10
C LYS A 210 -14.20 17.13 23.70
N GLU A 211 -15.00 17.46 24.72
CA GLU A 211 -15.99 16.53 25.29
C GLU A 211 -16.97 16.02 24.23
N GLU A 212 -17.35 16.89 23.30
CA GLU A 212 -18.25 16.58 22.19
C GLU A 212 -17.65 17.07 20.87
N LEU A 213 -17.55 16.15 19.90
CA LEU A 213 -17.10 16.46 18.54
C LEU A 213 -18.31 16.81 17.66
N ALA A 214 -18.13 17.79 16.78
CA ALA A 214 -19.17 18.16 15.81
C ALA A 214 -19.49 16.99 14.87
N LYS A 215 -20.74 16.90 14.40
CA LYS A 215 -21.17 15.97 13.34
C LYS A 215 -21.70 16.76 12.13
N PRO A 216 -21.14 16.59 10.92
CA PRO A 216 -19.99 15.74 10.60
C PRO A 216 -18.69 16.22 11.25
N LEU A 217 -17.74 15.31 11.43
CA LEU A 217 -16.43 15.63 12.02
C LEU A 217 -15.69 16.72 11.23
N VAL A 218 -15.02 17.60 11.97
CA VAL A 218 -14.19 18.68 11.40
C VAL A 218 -12.73 18.40 11.75
N ARG A 219 -11.86 18.27 10.75
CA ARG A 219 -10.43 17.96 10.94
C ARG A 219 -9.74 18.90 11.93
N GLY A 220 -10.06 20.19 11.85
CA GLY A 220 -9.50 21.23 12.73
C GLY A 220 -9.86 21.08 14.21
N ASP A 221 -10.85 20.26 14.56
CA ASP A 221 -11.27 19.99 15.94
C ASP A 221 -10.58 18.77 16.55
N LEU A 222 -10.02 17.89 15.75
CA LEU A 222 -9.36 16.67 16.22
C LEU A 222 -7.97 16.98 16.78
N PRO A 223 -7.66 16.56 18.03
CA PRO A 223 -6.29 16.56 18.53
C PRO A 223 -5.42 15.61 17.70
N ILE A 224 -4.14 15.93 17.63
CA ILE A 224 -3.11 15.08 17.04
C ILE A 224 -2.28 14.48 18.17
N VAL A 225 -2.03 13.18 18.10
CA VAL A 225 -1.07 12.48 18.97
C VAL A 225 0.33 12.93 18.58
N LEU A 226 1.02 13.56 19.51
CA LEU A 226 2.39 14.03 19.33
C LEU A 226 3.42 12.91 19.49
N GLY A 227 3.16 11.99 20.42
CA GLY A 227 3.99 10.83 20.68
C GLY A 227 3.39 9.86 21.68
N ASP A 228 4.01 8.69 21.75
CA ASP A 228 3.68 7.63 22.70
C ASP A 228 4.60 7.74 23.91
N VAL A 229 4.01 7.85 25.11
CA VAL A 229 4.73 7.96 26.39
C VAL A 229 4.71 6.60 27.07
N LEU A 230 5.84 5.91 27.08
CA LEU A 230 6.04 4.62 27.73
C LEU A 230 6.64 4.86 29.12
N VAL A 231 5.99 4.33 30.16
CA VAL A 231 6.42 4.52 31.55
C VAL A 231 7.10 3.25 32.06
N TYR A 232 8.39 3.34 32.38
CA TYR A 232 9.15 2.24 32.97
C TYR A 232 9.41 2.47 34.46
N GLY A 233 9.16 1.44 35.27
CA GLY A 233 9.55 1.44 36.67
C GLY A 233 11.05 1.25 36.85
N ARG A 234 11.54 1.46 38.08
CA ARG A 234 12.94 1.24 38.43
C ARG A 234 13.35 -0.23 38.22
N GLN A 235 14.51 -0.43 37.60
CA GLN A 235 15.13 -1.74 37.37
C GLN A 235 16.44 -1.83 38.18
N THR A 236 17.09 -3.00 38.18
CA THR A 236 18.32 -3.23 38.95
C THR A 236 19.47 -2.33 38.48
N ASP A 237 19.53 -2.06 37.18
CA ASP A 237 20.58 -1.34 36.46
C ASP A 237 20.11 0.02 35.88
N ARG A 238 18.79 0.29 35.89
CA ARG A 238 18.22 1.53 35.30
C ARG A 238 17.29 2.26 36.27
N PRO A 239 17.30 3.61 36.30
CA PRO A 239 16.31 4.38 37.05
C PRO A 239 14.91 4.21 36.45
N ALA A 240 13.90 4.66 37.19
CA ALA A 240 12.57 4.81 36.62
C ALA A 240 12.60 5.93 35.56
N ARG A 241 11.96 5.71 34.42
CA ARG A 241 12.13 6.56 33.24
C ARG A 241 10.90 6.60 32.35
N LEU A 242 10.77 7.67 31.60
CA LEU A 242 9.88 7.76 30.45
C LEU A 242 10.72 7.54 29.19
N GLU A 243 10.18 6.73 28.27
CA GLU A 243 10.62 6.70 26.87
C GLU A 243 9.46 7.27 26.05
N VAL A 244 9.72 8.33 25.30
CA VAL A 244 8.70 9.03 24.52
C VAL A 244 9.06 9.01 23.05
N ASP A 245 8.26 8.29 22.27
CA ASP A 245 8.43 8.19 20.82
C ASP A 245 7.66 9.30 20.13
N VAL A 246 8.38 10.36 19.76
CA VAL A 246 7.82 11.55 19.11
C VAL A 246 7.71 11.32 17.62
N THR A 247 6.48 11.20 17.14
CA THR A 247 6.16 10.88 15.74
C THR A 247 5.57 12.06 14.98
N ALA A 248 5.01 13.08 15.66
CA ALA A 248 4.51 14.31 15.04
C ALA A 248 5.58 15.40 14.94
N GLU A 249 5.47 16.30 13.97
CA GLU A 249 6.39 17.43 13.80
C GLU A 249 6.21 18.45 14.94
N VAL A 250 7.21 18.55 15.82
CA VAL A 250 7.19 19.39 17.03
C VAL A 250 8.52 20.08 17.26
N ASP A 251 8.48 21.21 17.97
CA ASP A 251 9.65 21.75 18.65
C ASP A 251 9.95 20.87 19.88
N LEU A 252 11.09 20.16 19.87
CA LEU A 252 11.45 19.21 20.92
C LEU A 252 11.71 19.88 22.27
N ASP A 253 12.21 21.11 22.30
CA ASP A 253 12.46 21.83 23.55
C ASP A 253 11.12 22.23 24.19
N GLN A 254 10.20 22.75 23.39
CA GLN A 254 8.85 23.04 23.85
C GLN A 254 8.12 21.76 24.28
N PHE A 255 8.23 20.68 23.51
CA PHE A 255 7.63 19.39 23.83
C PHE A 255 8.10 18.84 25.18
N ILE A 256 9.42 18.89 25.45
CA ILE A 256 10.00 18.45 26.72
C ILE A 256 9.53 19.36 27.88
N SER A 257 9.44 20.67 27.64
CA SER A 257 8.90 21.62 28.62
C SER A 257 7.46 21.28 28.98
N GLU A 258 6.59 21.06 27.99
CA GLU A 258 5.20 20.66 28.22
C GLU A 258 5.09 19.31 28.94
N LEU A 259 5.94 18.34 28.58
CA LEU A 259 6.01 17.06 29.28
C LEU A 259 6.42 17.24 30.75
N THR A 260 7.41 18.07 31.03
CA THR A 260 7.88 18.39 32.40
C THR A 260 6.81 19.11 33.20
N GLU A 261 6.03 20.00 32.59
CA GLU A 261 4.89 20.63 33.25
C GLU A 261 3.81 19.62 33.65
N ILE A 262 3.60 18.59 32.82
CA ILE A 262 2.63 17.52 33.10
C ILE A 262 3.14 16.60 34.21
N VAL A 263 4.34 16.03 34.06
CA VAL A 263 4.81 14.93 34.92
C VAL A 263 5.64 15.40 36.12
N GLY A 264 6.08 16.66 36.12
CA GLY A 264 6.99 17.26 37.09
C GLY A 264 8.46 17.16 36.68
N GLU A 265 9.35 17.32 37.66
CA GLU A 265 10.80 17.36 37.43
C GLU A 265 11.32 16.11 36.71
N LEU A 266 11.97 16.33 35.57
CA LEU A 266 12.63 15.32 34.75
C LEU A 266 14.14 15.56 34.80
N SER A 267 14.90 14.46 34.80
CA SER A 267 16.37 14.46 34.81
C SER A 267 16.91 13.57 33.68
N ASP A 268 18.22 13.64 33.42
CA ASP A 268 18.92 12.81 32.43
C ASP A 268 18.25 12.78 31.05
N VAL A 269 17.74 13.92 30.58
CA VAL A 269 17.00 14.00 29.32
C VAL A 269 17.96 13.77 28.14
N THR A 270 17.76 12.67 27.41
CA THR A 270 18.45 12.37 26.16
C THR A 270 17.48 12.38 24.98
N ARG A 271 18.02 12.57 23.78
CA ARG A 271 17.27 12.61 22.52
C ARG A 271 18.03 11.80 21.50
N GLU A 272 17.37 10.79 20.94
CA GLU A 272 17.98 9.88 19.99
C GLU A 272 17.04 9.71 18.78
N PRO A 273 17.53 9.84 17.54
CA PRO A 273 16.74 9.50 16.38
C PRO A 273 16.48 7.99 16.34
N ILE A 274 15.28 7.59 15.94
CA ILE A 274 14.95 6.20 15.66
C ILE A 274 15.36 5.91 14.21
N GLU A 275 16.61 5.44 14.03
CA GLU A 275 17.24 5.30 12.72
C GLU A 275 16.67 4.16 11.88
N ASP A 276 16.16 3.10 12.51
CA ASP A 276 15.65 1.89 11.84
C ASP A 276 14.26 2.08 11.20
N GLU A 277 13.56 3.16 11.54
CA GLU A 277 12.20 3.46 11.06
C GLU A 277 12.10 4.85 10.42
N PRO A 278 12.89 5.15 9.36
CA PRO A 278 12.78 6.43 8.68
C PRO A 278 11.43 6.56 7.99
N THR A 279 10.86 7.75 8.01
CA THR A 279 9.71 8.11 7.17
C THR A 279 10.05 9.32 6.31
N THR A 280 9.22 9.63 5.31
CA THR A 280 9.35 10.89 4.58
C THR A 280 8.57 11.99 5.29
N TRP A 281 9.03 13.24 5.17
CA TRP A 281 8.31 14.40 5.70
C TRP A 281 6.86 14.43 5.21
N LEU A 282 6.64 14.04 3.94
CA LEU A 282 5.33 14.01 3.32
C LEU A 282 4.44 12.92 3.94
N SER A 283 4.92 11.67 4.05
CA SER A 283 4.14 10.57 4.65
C SER A 283 3.71 10.90 6.08
N ARG A 284 4.64 11.41 6.91
CA ARG A 284 4.36 11.87 8.27
C ARG A 284 3.26 12.94 8.33
N ASN A 285 3.25 13.87 7.36
CA ASN A 285 2.27 14.94 7.32
C ASN A 285 0.95 14.53 6.66
N LEU A 286 0.93 13.55 5.75
CA LEU A 286 -0.30 13.04 5.13
C LEU A 286 -1.15 12.21 6.09
N TYR A 287 -0.49 11.47 6.99
CA TYR A 287 -1.15 10.56 7.93
C TYR A 287 -0.92 10.98 9.39
N PRO A 288 -1.41 12.16 9.81
CA PRO A 288 -1.33 12.53 11.22
C PRO A 288 -2.16 11.56 12.06
N ARG A 289 -1.64 11.20 13.24
CA ARG A 289 -2.35 10.35 14.20
C ARG A 289 -3.42 11.16 14.93
N TRP A 290 -4.63 11.27 14.38
CA TRP A 290 -5.74 11.93 15.06
C TRP A 290 -6.27 11.11 16.24
N TYR A 291 -6.57 11.80 17.34
CA TYR A 291 -7.33 11.23 18.44
C TYR A 291 -8.82 11.59 18.30
N VAL A 292 -9.67 10.58 18.07
CA VAL A 292 -11.11 10.75 17.89
C VAL A 292 -11.92 10.35 19.14
N GLY A 293 -11.29 9.64 20.10
CA GLY A 293 -11.95 9.20 21.33
C GLY A 293 -12.96 8.05 21.18
N GLY A 294 -13.15 7.54 19.95
CA GLY A 294 -14.09 6.47 19.64
C GLY A 294 -13.89 5.92 18.23
N PRO A 295 -14.74 4.98 17.78
CA PRO A 295 -14.69 4.48 16.41
C PRO A 295 -15.00 5.62 15.43
N LEU A 296 -14.17 5.72 14.39
CA LEU A 296 -14.35 6.68 13.30
C LEU A 296 -15.11 6.00 12.16
N GLU A 297 -16.22 6.60 11.71
CA GLU A 297 -16.91 6.08 10.52
C GLU A 297 -16.00 6.19 9.29
N GLN A 298 -16.04 5.21 8.38
CA GLN A 298 -15.12 5.19 7.23
C GLN A 298 -15.31 6.38 6.30
N SER A 299 -16.55 6.83 6.10
CA SER A 299 -16.89 8.01 5.31
C SER A 299 -16.26 9.28 5.89
N GLU A 300 -16.30 9.45 7.21
CA GLU A 300 -15.66 10.55 7.92
C GLU A 300 -14.13 10.46 7.82
N SER A 301 -13.55 9.27 8.03
CA SER A 301 -12.11 9.03 7.86
C SER A 301 -11.62 9.43 6.47
N LYS A 302 -12.34 9.01 5.43
CA LYS A 302 -12.04 9.35 4.04
C LYS A 302 -12.09 10.85 3.80
N GLN A 303 -13.14 11.53 4.29
CA GLN A 303 -13.26 12.98 4.16
C GLN A 303 -12.08 13.69 4.84
N LEU A 304 -11.76 13.31 6.09
CA LEU A 304 -10.65 13.90 6.86
C LEU A 304 -9.31 13.72 6.14
N LEU A 305 -9.03 12.52 5.61
CA LEU A 305 -7.82 12.25 4.84
C LEU A 305 -7.78 13.05 3.54
N GLN A 306 -8.89 13.21 2.83
CA GLN A 306 -8.96 14.05 1.63
C GLN A 306 -8.67 15.52 1.94
N GLU A 307 -9.25 16.07 3.02
CA GLU A 307 -8.95 17.43 3.49
C GLU A 307 -7.48 17.59 3.88
N GLN A 308 -6.91 16.59 4.57
CA GLN A 308 -5.50 16.56 4.95
C GLN A 308 -4.58 16.53 3.73
N CYS A 309 -4.82 15.62 2.79
CA CYS A 309 -4.05 15.49 1.55
C CYS A 309 -4.04 16.82 0.78
N ARG A 310 -5.20 17.49 0.69
CA ARG A 310 -5.32 18.80 0.04
C ARG A 310 -4.46 19.86 0.72
N GLU A 311 -4.55 20.04 2.04
CA GLU A 311 -3.71 21.03 2.74
C GLU A 311 -2.22 20.71 2.58
N VAL A 312 -1.85 19.45 2.79
CA VAL A 312 -0.44 19.04 2.76
C VAL A 312 0.14 19.25 1.37
N LEU A 313 -0.50 18.76 0.31
CA LEU A 313 0.05 18.85 -1.05
C LEU A 313 -0.06 20.24 -1.67
N LEU A 314 -1.15 20.96 -1.42
CA LEU A 314 -1.43 22.23 -2.08
C LEU A 314 -0.88 23.43 -1.32
N ASP A 315 -0.54 23.28 -0.04
CA ASP A 315 -0.06 24.39 0.79
C ASP A 315 1.28 24.09 1.46
N LYS A 316 1.49 22.92 2.07
CA LYS A 316 2.73 22.66 2.84
C LYS A 316 3.87 22.16 1.95
N TRP A 317 3.66 21.06 1.23
CA TRP A 317 4.66 20.41 0.37
C TRP A 317 5.23 21.37 -0.68
N LEU A 318 4.39 22.23 -1.29
CA LEU A 318 4.85 23.21 -2.27
C LEU A 318 5.92 24.17 -1.74
N ARG A 319 5.95 24.41 -0.43
CA ARG A 319 6.90 25.30 0.25
C ARG A 319 8.00 24.56 1.00
N GLN A 320 7.92 23.23 1.07
CA GLN A 320 8.87 22.41 1.81
C GLN A 320 10.16 22.23 0.98
N PRO A 321 11.33 22.68 1.47
CA PRO A 321 12.61 22.36 0.85
C PRO A 321 12.82 20.85 0.70
N CYS A 322 13.44 20.43 -0.40
CA CYS A 322 13.75 19.03 -0.63
C CYS A 322 15.17 18.85 -1.19
N SER A 323 15.93 17.93 -0.60
CA SER A 323 17.27 17.52 -1.02
C SER A 323 17.32 17.06 -2.49
N THR A 324 16.32 16.32 -2.97
CA THR A 324 16.18 15.90 -4.38
C THR A 324 16.13 17.11 -5.35
N LEU A 325 15.65 18.25 -4.86
CA LEU A 325 15.55 19.53 -5.57
C LEU A 325 16.68 20.50 -5.18
N ASN A 326 17.83 19.98 -4.72
CA ASN A 326 18.98 20.77 -4.27
C ASN A 326 18.64 21.75 -3.14
N GLY A 327 17.76 21.35 -2.22
CA GLY A 327 17.32 22.17 -1.09
C GLY A 327 16.30 23.26 -1.45
N LYS A 328 15.81 23.31 -2.70
CA LYS A 328 14.69 24.17 -3.09
C LYS A 328 13.36 23.50 -2.77
N SER A 329 12.33 24.31 -2.56
CA SER A 329 10.94 23.84 -2.52
C SER A 329 10.40 23.52 -3.92
N PRO A 330 9.34 22.71 -4.07
CA PRO A 330 8.69 22.49 -5.36
C PRO A 330 8.28 23.78 -6.09
N ASN A 331 7.81 24.80 -5.37
CA ASN A 331 7.51 26.13 -5.95
C ASN A 331 8.74 26.77 -6.60
N GLU A 332 9.86 26.82 -5.88
CA GLU A 332 11.09 27.44 -6.36
C GLU A 332 11.73 26.62 -7.49
N ALA A 333 11.66 25.29 -7.39
CA ALA A 333 12.22 24.37 -8.37
C ALA A 333 11.40 24.32 -9.67
N ALA A 334 10.07 24.46 -9.62
CA ALA A 334 9.22 24.51 -10.81
C ALA A 334 9.51 25.75 -11.69
N ALA A 335 9.89 26.86 -11.05
CA ALA A 335 10.32 28.09 -11.73
C ALA A 335 11.75 28.03 -12.28
N ASP A 336 12.56 27.05 -11.87
CA ASP A 336 13.92 26.85 -12.35
C ASP A 336 13.91 25.87 -13.54
N PHE A 337 14.33 26.33 -14.71
CA PHE A 337 14.38 25.52 -15.92
C PHE A 337 15.13 24.19 -15.75
N ASN A 338 16.18 24.15 -14.92
CA ASN A 338 16.98 22.94 -14.70
C ASN A 338 16.36 21.95 -13.71
N LEU A 339 15.38 22.38 -12.92
CA LEU A 339 14.75 21.55 -11.89
C LEU A 339 13.26 21.28 -12.17
N ARG A 340 12.65 22.04 -13.08
CA ARG A 340 11.23 21.89 -13.47
C ARG A 340 10.88 20.44 -13.81
N LEU A 341 11.70 19.78 -14.64
CA LEU A 341 11.49 18.39 -15.00
C LEU A 341 11.54 17.45 -13.79
N ARG A 342 12.41 17.71 -12.81
CA ARG A 342 12.49 16.92 -11.58
C ARG A 342 11.23 17.05 -10.75
N VAL A 343 10.64 18.25 -10.69
CA VAL A 343 9.35 18.48 -10.02
C VAL A 343 8.22 17.73 -10.73
N GLU A 344 8.15 17.78 -12.06
CA GLU A 344 7.15 17.03 -12.83
C GLU A 344 7.25 15.52 -12.59
N ALA A 345 8.48 14.99 -12.53
CA ALA A 345 8.75 13.60 -12.19
C ALA A 345 8.36 13.24 -10.75
N MET A 346 8.64 14.10 -9.78
CA MET A 346 8.20 13.91 -8.39
C MET A 346 6.67 13.86 -8.30
N ILE A 347 5.95 14.74 -9.02
CA ILE A 347 4.48 14.71 -9.04
C ILE A 347 3.97 13.41 -9.67
N LEU A 348 4.58 12.92 -10.76
CA LEU A 348 4.22 11.62 -11.35
C LEU A 348 4.44 10.47 -10.36
N ARG A 349 5.52 10.52 -9.58
CA ARG A 349 5.79 9.52 -8.54
C ARG A 349 4.76 9.58 -7.43
N LEU A 350 4.45 10.75 -6.89
CA LEU A 350 3.38 10.91 -5.89
C LEU A 350 2.03 10.39 -6.40
N GLU A 351 1.70 10.70 -7.65
CA GLU A 351 0.47 10.25 -8.32
C GLU A 351 0.36 8.74 -8.45
N THR A 352 1.48 8.01 -8.42
CA THR A 352 1.51 6.55 -8.66
C THR A 352 1.92 5.72 -7.44
N GLU A 353 2.77 6.25 -6.57
CA GLU A 353 3.25 5.62 -5.33
C GLU A 353 2.24 5.81 -4.18
N GLU A 354 1.58 6.98 -4.10
CA GLU A 354 0.61 7.30 -3.03
C GLU A 354 -0.85 7.20 -3.51
N ALA A 355 -1.08 6.66 -4.70
CA ALA A 355 -2.37 6.68 -5.41
C ALA A 355 -3.53 6.05 -4.60
N SER A 356 -3.24 4.98 -3.86
CA SER A 356 -4.23 4.29 -3.03
C SER A 356 -4.70 5.19 -1.88
N ALA A 357 -3.75 5.82 -1.19
CA ALA A 357 -4.06 6.64 -0.04
C ALA A 357 -4.58 8.04 -0.41
N MET A 358 -4.25 8.53 -1.61
CA MET A 358 -4.74 9.80 -2.16
C MET A 358 -5.87 9.60 -3.17
N GLN A 359 -6.62 8.49 -3.09
CA GLN A 359 -7.60 8.17 -4.10
C GLN A 359 -8.63 9.29 -4.27
N GLY A 360 -8.79 9.75 -5.52
CA GLY A 360 -9.68 10.85 -5.90
C GLY A 360 -9.07 12.24 -5.80
N PHE A 361 -7.81 12.38 -5.40
CA PHE A 361 -7.09 13.65 -5.43
C PHE A 361 -6.72 14.03 -6.88
N ASP A 362 -6.99 15.28 -7.29
CA ASP A 362 -6.62 15.81 -8.60
C ASP A 362 -5.19 16.37 -8.60
N PHE A 363 -4.21 15.56 -9.02
CA PHE A 363 -2.83 16.01 -9.16
C PHE A 363 -2.62 17.10 -10.22
N ASN A 364 -3.59 17.34 -11.13
CA ASN A 364 -3.53 18.51 -11.99
C ASN A 364 -3.73 19.82 -11.20
N GLU A 365 -4.31 19.79 -10.00
CA GLU A 365 -4.36 20.98 -9.14
C GLU A 365 -2.98 21.41 -8.65
N VAL A 366 -2.15 20.43 -8.27
CA VAL A 366 -0.73 20.65 -7.92
C VAL A 366 0.02 21.23 -9.13
N ARG A 367 -0.15 20.62 -10.32
CA ARG A 367 0.49 21.07 -11.55
C ARG A 367 0.09 22.51 -11.91
N ARG A 368 -1.20 22.85 -11.82
CA ARG A 368 -1.70 24.22 -12.06
C ARG A 368 -1.12 25.23 -11.07
N LYS A 369 -1.03 24.89 -9.78
CA LYS A 369 -0.41 25.77 -8.77
C LYS A 369 1.08 26.06 -9.06
N LEU A 370 1.77 25.12 -9.69
CA LEU A 370 3.19 25.20 -10.05
C LEU A 370 3.44 25.70 -11.48
N ASP A 371 2.40 26.09 -12.23
CA ASP A 371 2.48 26.46 -13.66
C ASP A 371 3.13 25.36 -14.53
N LEU A 372 2.83 24.10 -14.21
CA LEU A 372 3.30 22.90 -14.90
C LEU A 372 2.23 22.35 -15.87
N PRO A 373 2.63 21.64 -16.94
CA PRO A 373 1.68 21.05 -17.88
C PRO A 373 0.75 20.04 -17.19
N THR A 374 -0.56 20.21 -17.38
CA THR A 374 -1.56 19.26 -16.89
C THR A 374 -1.69 18.05 -17.81
N ARG A 375 -2.08 16.91 -17.25
CA ARG A 375 -2.28 15.64 -17.95
C ARG A 375 -3.77 15.33 -18.10
N GLY A 376 -4.25 15.32 -19.34
CA GLY A 376 -5.65 15.04 -19.68
C GLY A 376 -5.90 13.59 -20.12
N PRO A 377 -7.17 13.20 -20.35
CA PRO A 377 -7.50 11.88 -20.88
C PRO A 377 -6.76 11.55 -22.20
N ILE A 378 -6.39 10.29 -22.39
CA ILE A 378 -5.74 9.79 -23.60
C ILE A 378 -6.80 9.18 -24.51
N ASP A 379 -6.86 9.62 -25.77
CA ASP A 379 -7.76 9.02 -26.76
C ASP A 379 -7.29 7.60 -27.12
N PRO A 380 -8.07 6.54 -26.81
CA PRO A 380 -7.67 5.17 -27.14
C PRO A 380 -7.47 4.90 -28.63
N ALA A 381 -8.06 5.71 -29.52
CA ALA A 381 -7.86 5.58 -30.96
C ALA A 381 -6.48 6.07 -31.43
N SER A 382 -5.79 6.85 -30.61
CA SER A 382 -4.49 7.46 -30.95
C SER A 382 -3.28 6.66 -30.46
N VAL A 383 -3.49 5.60 -29.67
CA VAL A 383 -2.42 4.86 -29.00
C VAL A 383 -2.57 3.34 -29.13
N ASP A 384 -1.45 2.61 -29.05
CA ASP A 384 -1.48 1.17 -28.86
C ASP A 384 -1.58 0.84 -27.36
N VAL A 385 -2.77 0.43 -26.93
CA VAL A 385 -3.06 0.05 -25.53
C VAL A 385 -2.17 -1.09 -25.04
N ARG A 386 -1.57 -1.92 -25.92
CA ARG A 386 -0.62 -2.98 -25.50
C ARG A 386 0.74 -2.43 -25.09
N ARG A 387 1.10 -1.25 -25.59
CA ARG A 387 2.43 -0.63 -25.43
C ARG A 387 2.43 0.64 -24.59
N LEU A 388 1.25 1.15 -24.22
CA LEU A 388 1.13 2.35 -23.40
C LEU A 388 1.77 2.14 -22.02
N PRO A 389 2.60 3.05 -21.49
CA PRO A 389 3.17 2.89 -20.16
C PRO A 389 2.10 2.71 -19.06
N PHE A 390 2.37 1.92 -18.03
CA PHE A 390 1.43 1.62 -16.95
C PHE A 390 0.96 2.88 -16.25
N VAL A 391 1.87 3.84 -16.04
CA VAL A 391 1.57 5.15 -15.42
C VAL A 391 0.62 6.03 -16.25
N ARG A 392 0.34 5.66 -17.51
CA ARG A 392 -0.61 6.36 -18.39
C ARG A 392 -1.95 5.64 -18.51
N LEU A 393 -2.07 4.38 -18.07
CA LEU A 393 -3.26 3.57 -18.29
C LEU A 393 -4.51 4.17 -17.64
N GLU A 394 -4.42 4.75 -16.45
CA GLU A 394 -5.56 5.37 -15.76
C GLU A 394 -6.24 6.48 -16.58
N ARG A 395 -5.51 7.12 -17.49
CA ARG A 395 -6.00 8.21 -18.32
C ARG A 395 -6.78 7.75 -19.55
N LEU A 396 -6.86 6.44 -19.82
CA LEU A 396 -7.71 5.89 -20.87
C LEU A 396 -9.18 5.88 -20.40
N PRO A 397 -10.10 6.60 -21.06
CA PRO A 397 -11.51 6.52 -20.74
C PRO A 397 -12.05 5.11 -21.03
N ALA A 398 -12.43 4.39 -19.97
CA ALA A 398 -12.82 2.99 -20.09
C ALA A 398 -14.01 2.78 -21.04
N ASP A 399 -14.98 3.71 -21.01
CA ASP A 399 -16.17 3.75 -21.86
C ASP A 399 -15.86 3.93 -23.35
N LYS A 400 -14.67 4.43 -23.70
CA LYS A 400 -14.23 4.63 -25.09
C LYS A 400 -13.37 3.50 -25.65
N LEU A 401 -12.92 2.56 -24.80
CA LEU A 401 -12.17 1.39 -25.26
C LEU A 401 -13.11 0.42 -25.96
N ASP A 402 -12.69 -0.16 -27.08
CA ASP A 402 -13.38 -1.35 -27.60
C ASP A 402 -13.15 -2.57 -26.67
N ASP A 403 -13.86 -3.67 -26.92
CA ASP A 403 -13.76 -4.86 -26.07
C ASP A 403 -12.37 -5.49 -26.05
N GLU A 404 -11.62 -5.47 -27.16
CA GLU A 404 -10.25 -5.99 -27.17
C GLU A 404 -9.31 -5.09 -26.38
N GLN A 405 -9.41 -3.78 -26.59
CA GLN A 405 -8.64 -2.78 -25.89
C GLN A 405 -8.90 -2.82 -24.39
N LEU A 406 -10.17 -2.93 -23.97
CA LEU A 406 -10.55 -3.03 -22.57
C LEU A 406 -9.97 -4.29 -21.91
N LEU A 407 -10.04 -5.44 -22.57
CA LEU A 407 -9.45 -6.68 -22.04
C LEU A 407 -7.93 -6.64 -22.00
N VAL A 408 -7.28 -5.99 -22.96
CA VAL A 408 -5.83 -5.73 -22.91
C VAL A 408 -5.51 -4.83 -21.71
N ALA A 409 -6.19 -3.70 -21.57
CA ALA A 409 -5.95 -2.76 -20.48
C ALA A 409 -6.15 -3.42 -19.11
N LEU A 410 -7.27 -4.14 -18.93
CA LEU A 410 -7.61 -4.88 -17.71
C LEU A 410 -6.52 -5.88 -17.32
N ARG A 411 -6.10 -6.75 -18.24
CA ARG A 411 -5.02 -7.73 -17.98
C ARG A 411 -3.70 -7.06 -17.62
N ARG A 412 -3.36 -5.97 -18.31
CA ARG A 412 -2.13 -5.22 -18.06
C ARG A 412 -2.13 -4.58 -16.68
N THR A 413 -3.24 -3.96 -16.28
CA THR A 413 -3.36 -3.36 -14.95
C THR A 413 -3.40 -4.39 -13.83
N GLN A 414 -3.99 -5.57 -14.08
CA GLN A 414 -4.06 -6.65 -13.10
C GLN A 414 -2.68 -7.26 -12.83
N LEU A 415 -1.83 -7.40 -13.86
CA LEU A 415 -0.47 -7.94 -13.72
C LEU A 415 0.38 -7.14 -12.73
N VAL A 416 0.22 -5.82 -12.69
CA VAL A 416 1.04 -4.89 -11.89
C VAL A 416 0.31 -4.27 -10.71
N MET A 417 -0.94 -4.70 -10.47
CA MET A 417 -1.86 -4.12 -9.48
C MET A 417 -1.92 -2.59 -9.54
N ALA A 418 -2.08 -2.02 -10.74
CA ALA A 418 -2.33 -0.58 -10.93
C ALA A 418 -3.78 -0.26 -10.54
N VAL A 419 -4.08 -0.29 -9.23
CA VAL A 419 -5.44 -0.35 -8.68
C VAL A 419 -6.41 0.72 -9.24
N PRO A 420 -6.06 2.02 -9.32
CA PRO A 420 -7.00 3.02 -9.84
C PRO A 420 -7.47 2.72 -11.27
N ALA A 421 -6.53 2.40 -12.16
CA ALA A 421 -6.83 2.01 -13.54
C ALA A 421 -7.55 0.65 -13.60
N LEU A 422 -7.11 -0.32 -12.80
CA LEU A 422 -7.70 -1.66 -12.72
C LEU A 422 -9.19 -1.60 -12.36
N MET A 423 -9.53 -0.84 -11.32
CA MET A 423 -10.92 -0.66 -10.91
C MET A 423 -11.74 0.01 -12.01
N ASN A 424 -11.22 1.04 -12.68
CA ASN A 424 -11.93 1.73 -13.75
C ASN A 424 -12.25 0.77 -14.92
N PHE A 425 -11.29 -0.05 -15.34
CA PHE A 425 -11.50 -1.03 -16.40
C PHE A 425 -12.39 -2.20 -15.96
N ALA A 426 -12.26 -2.69 -14.73
CA ALA A 426 -13.08 -3.77 -14.21
C ALA A 426 -14.56 -3.35 -14.11
N ARG A 427 -14.85 -2.13 -13.63
CA ARG A 427 -16.22 -1.56 -13.56
C ARG A 427 -16.87 -1.50 -14.94
N GLU A 428 -16.14 -1.02 -15.93
CA GLU A 428 -16.63 -0.99 -17.32
C GLU A 428 -16.86 -2.42 -17.86
N ALA A 429 -15.90 -3.33 -17.63
CA ALA A 429 -15.97 -4.69 -18.16
C ALA A 429 -17.16 -5.49 -17.60
N VAL A 430 -17.46 -5.37 -16.31
CA VAL A 430 -18.64 -6.03 -15.71
C VAL A 430 -19.95 -5.46 -16.26
N GLY A 431 -19.95 -4.17 -16.64
CA GLY A 431 -21.10 -3.49 -17.25
C GLY A 431 -21.39 -3.90 -18.70
N ARG A 432 -20.42 -4.47 -19.44
CA ARG A 432 -20.56 -4.79 -20.86
C ARG A 432 -21.13 -6.19 -21.13
N PRO A 433 -22.34 -6.33 -21.70
CA PRO A 433 -22.91 -7.65 -22.01
C PRO A 433 -22.12 -8.43 -23.06
N SER A 434 -21.45 -7.74 -23.98
CA SER A 434 -20.62 -8.36 -25.03
C SER A 434 -19.44 -9.17 -24.48
N LEU A 435 -19.05 -8.92 -23.22
CA LEU A 435 -17.97 -9.63 -22.56
C LEU A 435 -18.44 -10.84 -21.74
N ASP A 436 -19.75 -11.09 -21.58
CA ASP A 436 -20.29 -12.17 -20.75
C ASP A 436 -19.71 -13.55 -21.08
N ALA A 437 -19.44 -13.83 -22.35
CA ALA A 437 -18.87 -15.10 -22.81
C ALA A 437 -17.33 -15.12 -22.86
N ARG A 438 -16.67 -13.99 -22.52
CA ARG A 438 -15.24 -13.78 -22.73
C ARG A 438 -14.45 -13.66 -21.44
N ILE A 439 -15.09 -13.29 -20.34
CA ILE A 439 -14.48 -13.10 -19.03
C ILE A 439 -15.31 -13.73 -17.94
N ASN A 440 -14.64 -14.14 -16.86
CA ASN A 440 -15.33 -14.52 -15.64
C ASN A 440 -15.70 -13.24 -14.86
N LYS A 441 -16.95 -12.80 -14.98
CA LYS A 441 -17.44 -11.62 -14.25
C LYS A 441 -17.55 -11.82 -12.74
N PHE A 442 -17.64 -13.06 -12.27
CA PHE A 442 -17.59 -13.35 -10.83
C PHE A 442 -16.24 -12.95 -10.24
N GLU A 443 -15.15 -13.35 -10.91
CA GLU A 443 -13.80 -12.96 -10.51
C GLU A 443 -13.58 -11.45 -10.59
N LEU A 444 -14.19 -10.77 -11.57
CA LEU A 444 -14.11 -9.31 -11.62
C LEU A 444 -14.90 -8.61 -10.52
N PHE A 445 -16.07 -9.11 -10.14
CA PHE A 445 -16.77 -8.57 -8.98
C PHE A 445 -15.99 -8.82 -7.70
N ARG A 446 -15.38 -9.99 -7.53
CA ARG A 446 -14.49 -10.29 -6.40
C ARG A 446 -13.31 -9.32 -6.36
N LEU A 447 -12.62 -9.14 -7.48
CA LEU A 447 -11.54 -8.17 -7.61
C LEU A 447 -12.00 -6.75 -7.24
N LEU A 448 -13.17 -6.31 -7.69
CA LEU A 448 -13.72 -4.99 -7.37
C LEU A 448 -14.03 -4.83 -5.88
N VAL A 449 -14.45 -5.90 -5.20
CA VAL A 449 -14.69 -5.91 -3.75
C VAL A 449 -13.35 -5.86 -3.00
N GLU A 450 -12.39 -6.70 -3.37
CA GLU A 450 -11.07 -6.81 -2.72
C GLU A 450 -10.22 -5.53 -2.89
N THR A 451 -10.35 -4.86 -4.04
CA THR A 451 -9.61 -3.63 -4.35
C THR A 451 -10.40 -2.36 -4.07
N ALA A 452 -11.59 -2.48 -3.47
CA ALA A 452 -12.41 -1.33 -3.13
C ALA A 452 -11.68 -0.41 -2.14
N PRO A 453 -11.77 0.92 -2.32
CA PRO A 453 -11.06 1.86 -1.45
C PRO A 453 -11.66 2.01 -0.06
N ASP A 454 -12.93 1.66 0.08
CA ASP A 454 -13.67 1.73 1.32
C ASP A 454 -14.71 0.63 1.34
N SER A 455 -15.17 0.28 2.53
CA SER A 455 -16.13 -0.80 2.70
C SER A 455 -17.46 -0.49 2.03
N ASP A 456 -17.87 0.78 1.86
CA ASP A 456 -19.14 1.13 1.22
C ASP A 456 -19.11 0.85 -0.27
N SER A 457 -18.00 1.20 -0.93
CA SER A 457 -17.69 0.82 -2.30
C SER A 457 -17.61 -0.71 -2.42
N ALA A 458 -16.96 -1.39 -1.46
CA ALA A 458 -16.90 -2.85 -1.43
C ALA A 458 -18.31 -3.47 -1.36
N MET A 459 -19.17 -2.97 -0.46
CA MET A 459 -20.55 -3.42 -0.33
C MET A 459 -21.39 -3.12 -1.58
N HIS A 460 -21.13 -1.99 -2.25
CA HIS A 460 -21.78 -1.67 -3.52
C HIS A 460 -21.45 -2.70 -4.61
N PHE A 461 -20.16 -3.02 -4.81
CA PHE A 461 -19.75 -4.04 -5.78
C PHE A 461 -20.20 -5.45 -5.38
N LEU A 462 -20.20 -5.74 -4.07
CA LEU A 462 -20.69 -7.01 -3.53
C LEU A 462 -22.19 -7.21 -3.79
N ALA A 463 -23.00 -6.15 -3.64
CA ALA A 463 -24.42 -6.19 -3.98
C ALA A 463 -24.63 -6.46 -5.48
N GLN A 464 -23.84 -5.83 -6.35
CA GLN A 464 -23.88 -6.09 -7.80
C GLN A 464 -23.47 -7.53 -8.14
N GLY A 465 -22.40 -8.04 -7.52
CA GLY A 465 -21.95 -9.42 -7.68
C GLY A 465 -23.00 -10.44 -7.24
N LYS A 466 -23.63 -10.25 -6.08
CA LYS A 466 -24.75 -11.09 -5.62
C LYS A 466 -25.94 -11.06 -6.57
N ALA A 467 -26.30 -9.89 -7.09
CA ALA A 467 -27.38 -9.77 -8.07
C ALA A 467 -27.04 -10.50 -9.38
N PHE A 468 -25.79 -10.39 -9.85
CA PHE A 468 -25.30 -11.08 -11.04
C PHE A 468 -25.33 -12.60 -10.88
N ALA A 469 -24.86 -13.10 -9.73
CA ALA A 469 -24.89 -14.52 -9.35
C ALA A 469 -26.32 -15.07 -9.28
N SER A 470 -27.20 -14.36 -8.57
CA SER A 470 -28.60 -14.74 -8.42
C SER A 470 -29.32 -14.79 -9.77
N ALA A 471 -29.06 -13.87 -10.68
CA ALA A 471 -29.67 -13.86 -12.01
C ALA A 471 -29.27 -15.06 -12.89
N ARG A 472 -28.17 -15.73 -12.56
CA ARG A 472 -27.64 -16.91 -13.26
C ARG A 472 -27.84 -18.23 -12.51
N ASN A 473 -28.52 -18.18 -11.35
CA ASN A 473 -28.65 -19.30 -10.42
C ASN A 473 -27.29 -19.91 -9.99
N GLU A 474 -26.28 -19.05 -9.88
CA GLU A 474 -24.96 -19.43 -9.35
C GLU A 474 -24.90 -19.20 -7.83
N SER A 475 -23.93 -19.84 -7.17
CA SER A 475 -23.82 -19.74 -5.71
C SER A 475 -23.52 -18.31 -5.26
N LEU A 476 -24.17 -17.90 -4.16
CA LEU A 476 -23.89 -16.66 -3.45
C LEU A 476 -22.79 -16.80 -2.39
N ALA A 477 -22.36 -18.03 -2.07
CA ALA A 477 -21.47 -18.30 -0.96
C ALA A 477 -20.15 -17.52 -1.01
N PRO A 478 -19.45 -17.41 -2.16
CA PRO A 478 -18.22 -16.62 -2.25
C PRO A 478 -18.44 -15.13 -1.87
N PHE A 479 -19.56 -14.54 -2.30
CA PHE A 479 -19.90 -13.16 -1.95
C PHE A 479 -20.32 -13.03 -0.48
N LEU A 480 -21.04 -14.00 0.08
CA LEU A 480 -21.41 -13.98 1.49
C LEU A 480 -20.18 -14.09 2.42
N LEU A 481 -19.17 -14.86 2.03
CA LEU A 481 -17.90 -14.93 2.77
C LEU A 481 -17.18 -13.57 2.79
N MET A 482 -17.10 -12.89 1.64
CA MET A 482 -16.55 -11.53 1.58
C MET A 482 -17.40 -10.52 2.37
N GLU A 483 -18.73 -10.63 2.32
CA GLU A 483 -19.65 -9.77 3.09
C GLU A 483 -19.41 -9.92 4.59
N MET A 484 -19.20 -11.15 5.05
CA MET A 484 -18.86 -11.43 6.45
C MET A 484 -17.56 -10.73 6.85
N GLN A 485 -16.50 -10.84 6.05
CA GLN A 485 -15.21 -10.16 6.29
C GLN A 485 -15.36 -8.64 6.38
N ILE A 486 -16.16 -8.05 5.48
CA ILE A 486 -16.45 -6.61 5.51
C ILE A 486 -17.18 -6.22 6.80
N HIS A 487 -18.18 -6.99 7.25
CA HIS A 487 -18.89 -6.70 8.50
C HIS A 487 -18.01 -6.89 9.75
N ILE A 488 -17.07 -7.84 9.73
CA ILE A 488 -16.06 -8.00 10.78
C ILE A 488 -15.17 -6.74 10.85
N ALA A 489 -14.67 -6.28 9.70
CA ALA A 489 -13.86 -5.06 9.63
C ALA A 489 -14.64 -3.82 10.09
N ARG A 490 -15.96 -3.76 9.82
CA ARG A 490 -16.88 -2.71 10.29
C ARG A 490 -17.28 -2.85 11.76
N ARG A 491 -16.88 -3.93 12.45
CA ARG A 491 -17.33 -4.26 13.83
C ARG A 491 -18.85 -4.28 13.97
N ASP A 492 -19.53 -4.90 13.01
CA ASP A 492 -20.99 -5.02 12.95
C ASP A 492 -21.43 -6.48 13.27
N PRO A 493 -21.51 -6.86 14.56
CA PRO A 493 -21.74 -8.24 14.97
C PRO A 493 -23.12 -8.77 14.54
N GLU A 494 -24.14 -7.91 14.46
CA GLU A 494 -25.48 -8.31 14.04
C GLU A 494 -25.48 -8.76 12.58
N SER A 495 -24.80 -8.01 11.71
CA SER A 495 -24.69 -8.40 10.30
C SER A 495 -23.77 -9.60 10.11
N VAL A 496 -22.69 -9.73 10.88
CA VAL A 496 -21.86 -10.95 10.87
C VAL A 496 -22.71 -12.17 11.21
N GLN A 497 -23.51 -12.11 12.29
CA GLN A 497 -24.39 -13.22 12.69
C GLN A 497 -25.42 -13.55 11.60
N ARG A 498 -26.00 -12.53 10.95
CA ARG A 498 -26.98 -12.69 9.87
C ARG A 498 -26.38 -13.42 8.66
N VAL A 499 -25.19 -12.99 8.22
CA VAL A 499 -24.48 -13.58 7.08
C VAL A 499 -24.02 -15.00 7.41
N MET A 500 -23.47 -15.22 8.60
CA MET A 500 -23.09 -16.56 9.08
C MET A 500 -24.28 -17.53 9.11
N SER A 501 -25.44 -17.09 9.62
CA SER A 501 -26.66 -17.90 9.64
C SER A 501 -27.13 -18.26 8.22
N GLN A 502 -26.98 -17.33 7.27
CA GLN A 502 -27.31 -17.58 5.87
C GLN A 502 -26.36 -18.60 5.24
N LEU A 503 -25.05 -18.48 5.48
CA LEU A 503 -24.05 -19.44 5.01
C LEU A 503 -24.32 -20.84 5.57
N GLN A 504 -24.56 -20.96 6.88
CA GLN A 504 -24.87 -22.24 7.54
C GLN A 504 -26.16 -22.88 7.01
N SER A 505 -27.22 -22.10 6.85
CA SER A 505 -28.53 -22.65 6.47
C SER A 505 -28.64 -23.03 5.00
N LYS A 506 -27.90 -22.37 4.10
CA LYS A 506 -28.08 -22.52 2.64
C LYS A 506 -26.85 -23.00 1.88
N HIS A 507 -25.65 -22.77 2.40
CA HIS A 507 -24.40 -22.93 1.66
C HIS A 507 -23.35 -23.80 2.35
N LEU A 508 -23.63 -24.34 3.55
CA LEU A 508 -22.65 -25.08 4.36
C LEU A 508 -22.01 -26.27 3.64
N ASN A 509 -22.81 -26.97 2.83
CA ASN A 509 -22.38 -28.15 2.08
C ASN A 509 -21.64 -27.80 0.79
N GLU A 510 -21.48 -26.51 0.47
CA GLU A 510 -20.72 -26.09 -0.69
C GLU A 510 -19.20 -26.16 -0.43
N PRO A 511 -18.39 -26.49 -1.44
CA PRO A 511 -16.94 -26.60 -1.29
C PRO A 511 -16.31 -25.34 -0.66
N GLY A 512 -15.48 -25.53 0.36
CA GLY A 512 -14.72 -24.45 1.02
C GLY A 512 -15.52 -23.60 2.02
N VAL A 513 -16.87 -23.66 2.04
CA VAL A 513 -17.67 -22.81 2.92
C VAL A 513 -17.54 -23.20 4.40
N ALA A 514 -17.65 -24.49 4.70
CA ALA A 514 -17.48 -24.99 6.07
C ALA A 514 -16.07 -24.74 6.62
N GLU A 515 -15.04 -24.88 5.77
CA GLU A 515 -13.65 -24.61 6.13
C GLU A 515 -13.43 -23.13 6.40
N ALA A 516 -13.93 -22.23 5.54
CA ALA A 516 -13.83 -20.79 5.74
C ALA A 516 -14.54 -20.32 7.03
N LEU A 517 -15.70 -20.90 7.34
CA LEU A 517 -16.40 -20.63 8.61
C LEU A 517 -15.61 -21.15 9.82
N TYR A 518 -14.99 -22.33 9.71
CA TYR A 518 -14.13 -22.88 10.76
C TYR A 518 -12.90 -22.00 11.01
N GLN A 519 -12.19 -21.60 9.94
CA GLN A 519 -11.04 -20.71 10.03
C GLN A 519 -11.41 -19.37 10.69
N PHE A 520 -12.60 -18.84 10.38
CA PHE A 520 -13.11 -17.65 11.05
C PHE A 520 -13.31 -17.88 12.55
N LEU A 521 -14.00 -18.96 12.95
CA LEU A 521 -14.23 -19.28 14.36
C LEU A 521 -12.92 -19.52 15.12
N TYR A 522 -11.93 -20.12 14.47
CA TYR A 522 -10.58 -20.28 15.01
C TYR A 522 -9.88 -18.93 15.20
N MET A 523 -9.93 -18.05 14.19
CA MET A 523 -9.30 -16.72 14.23
C MET A 523 -9.83 -15.85 15.37
N ILE A 524 -11.13 -15.91 15.65
CA ILE A 524 -11.74 -15.14 16.74
C ILE A 524 -11.62 -15.84 18.10
N GLY A 525 -10.89 -16.97 18.17
CA GLY A 525 -10.71 -17.73 19.40
C GLY A 525 -11.98 -18.42 19.89
N ALA A 526 -13.02 -18.55 19.06
CA ALA A 526 -14.24 -19.25 19.43
C ALA A 526 -14.05 -20.78 19.42
N VAL A 527 -13.10 -21.27 18.61
CA VAL A 527 -12.75 -22.69 18.48
C VAL A 527 -11.23 -22.86 18.62
N GLY A 528 -10.80 -23.80 19.45
CA GLY A 528 -9.40 -24.14 19.66
C GLY A 528 -8.80 -25.01 18.55
N PRO A 529 -7.48 -25.28 18.58
CA PRO A 529 -6.79 -26.11 17.59
C PRO A 529 -7.37 -27.52 17.45
N ASP A 530 -7.98 -28.02 18.53
CA ASP A 530 -8.60 -29.35 18.64
C ASP A 530 -10.07 -29.37 18.16
N GLY A 531 -10.57 -28.29 17.56
CA GLY A 531 -11.95 -28.20 17.04
C GLY A 531 -13.03 -27.95 18.11
N GLN A 532 -12.65 -27.88 19.38
CA GLN A 532 -13.57 -27.62 20.50
C GLN A 532 -13.74 -26.13 20.80
N LEU A 533 -14.91 -25.76 21.36
CA LEU A 533 -15.19 -24.39 21.80
C LEU A 533 -14.20 -23.92 22.87
N ALA A 534 -13.85 -22.64 22.84
CA ALA A 534 -13.02 -22.06 23.89
C ALA A 534 -13.70 -22.17 25.28
N PRO A 535 -12.94 -22.41 26.36
CA PRO A 535 -13.50 -22.68 27.70
C PRO A 535 -14.42 -21.59 28.24
N GLU A 536 -14.17 -20.32 27.92
CA GLU A 536 -15.03 -19.19 28.32
C GLU A 536 -16.40 -19.25 27.63
N LEU A 537 -16.44 -19.54 26.33
CA LEU A 537 -17.69 -19.67 25.56
C LEU A 537 -18.43 -20.99 25.86
N ALA A 538 -17.70 -22.04 26.22
CA ALA A 538 -18.28 -23.30 26.66
C ALA A 538 -19.00 -23.17 28.02
N ASN A 539 -18.46 -22.35 28.93
CA ASN A 539 -19.10 -22.04 30.22
C ASN A 539 -20.34 -21.15 30.07
N ASP A 540 -20.30 -20.12 29.20
CA ASP A 540 -21.47 -19.27 28.92
C ASP A 540 -22.63 -20.06 28.27
N GLN A 541 -22.33 -21.03 27.39
CA GLN A 541 -23.36 -21.93 26.86
C GLN A 541 -23.87 -22.93 27.91
N ALA A 542 -23.04 -23.38 28.84
CA ALA A 542 -23.46 -24.25 29.93
C ALA A 542 -24.37 -23.51 30.94
N GLU A 543 -24.15 -22.21 31.18
CA GLU A 543 -25.04 -21.39 32.00
C GLU A 543 -26.33 -21.00 31.27
N ALA A 544 -26.28 -20.69 29.97
CA ALA A 544 -27.47 -20.38 29.16
C ALA A 544 -28.39 -21.58 28.94
N THR A 545 -27.85 -22.81 28.89
CA THR A 545 -28.65 -24.04 28.81
C THR A 545 -29.27 -24.44 30.15
N GLY A 546 -28.82 -23.85 31.26
CA GLY A 546 -29.37 -24.03 32.61
C GLY A 546 -30.59 -23.16 32.94
N ALA A 547 -30.88 -22.12 32.14
CA ALA A 547 -32.00 -21.21 32.38
C ALA A 547 -32.78 -20.90 31.08
N ALA A 548 -34.00 -21.43 31.01
CA ALA A 548 -35.07 -21.15 30.04
C ALA A 548 -34.94 -21.75 28.63
N ALA A 549 -35.60 -22.90 28.46
CA ALA A 549 -36.10 -23.35 27.17
C ALA A 549 -37.28 -22.46 26.71
N VAL A 550 -36.99 -21.42 25.94
CA VAL A 550 -37.94 -20.79 24.98
C VAL A 550 -37.15 -20.45 23.71
N GLY A 551 -37.64 -20.91 22.56
CA GLY A 551 -36.88 -21.04 21.32
C GLY A 551 -36.14 -19.78 20.85
N SER A 552 -34.81 -19.89 20.84
CA SER A 552 -33.96 -19.26 19.82
C SER A 552 -32.99 -20.33 19.30
N SER A 553 -33.21 -20.78 18.07
CA SER A 553 -32.37 -21.78 17.40
C SER A 553 -31.14 -21.10 16.79
N GLY A 554 -30.24 -20.60 17.65
CA GLY A 554 -29.01 -19.92 17.27
C GLY A 554 -27.78 -20.53 17.95
N GLY A 555 -27.67 -21.85 18.00
CA GLY A 555 -26.47 -22.52 18.51
C GLY A 555 -25.29 -22.33 17.57
N LEU A 556 -24.13 -21.96 18.11
CA LEU A 556 -22.88 -21.83 17.35
C LEU A 556 -22.49 -23.21 16.80
N TRP A 557 -22.51 -23.35 15.47
CA TRP A 557 -22.18 -24.60 14.79
C TRP A 557 -20.70 -24.96 15.01
N THR A 558 -20.44 -26.19 15.47
CA THR A 558 -19.09 -26.78 15.53
C THR A 558 -18.99 -27.96 14.55
N PRO A 559 -17.80 -28.23 13.97
CA PRO A 559 -17.63 -29.25 12.94
C PRO A 559 -18.01 -30.68 13.39
N ASP A 560 -17.93 -30.99 14.69
CA ASP A 560 -18.24 -32.31 15.25
C ASP A 560 -19.70 -32.47 15.72
N GLY A 561 -20.59 -31.51 15.41
CA GLY A 561 -22.02 -31.68 15.61
C GLY A 561 -22.56 -32.84 14.76
N PRO A 562 -23.48 -33.69 15.27
CA PRO A 562 -23.85 -34.93 14.59
C PRO A 562 -24.59 -34.65 13.27
N ALA A 563 -23.86 -34.70 12.16
CA ALA A 563 -24.42 -34.80 10.82
C ALA A 563 -24.53 -36.29 10.43
N SER A 564 -25.70 -36.67 9.93
CA SER A 564 -26.05 -38.02 9.50
C SER A 564 -25.06 -38.59 8.47
N SER A 565 -24.65 -39.83 8.74
CA SER A 565 -23.70 -40.66 7.99
C SER A 565 -23.90 -40.70 6.47
N GLY A 566 -22.82 -40.49 5.71
CA GLY A 566 -22.73 -40.87 4.30
C GLY A 566 -21.35 -40.65 3.67
N GLY A 567 -20.56 -41.72 3.57
CA GLY A 567 -19.63 -41.94 2.45
C GLY A 567 -18.25 -41.27 2.50
N SER A 568 -17.25 -42.03 2.91
CA SER A 568 -15.82 -41.76 2.76
C SER A 568 -15.35 -41.84 1.29
N SER A 569 -14.66 -40.81 0.81
CA SER A 569 -13.70 -40.92 -0.30
C SER A 569 -12.46 -40.07 -0.02
N GLU A 570 -11.31 -40.74 0.00
CA GLU A 570 -9.97 -40.17 0.11
C GLU A 570 -9.68 -39.14 -0.99
N GLY A 571 -9.09 -38.00 -0.62
CA GLY A 571 -8.63 -36.96 -1.54
C GLY A 571 -7.76 -35.94 -0.81
N GLY A 572 -6.59 -35.66 -1.38
CA GLY A 572 -5.50 -34.89 -0.76
C GLY A 572 -5.86 -33.49 -0.28
N SER A 573 -5.19 -33.10 0.81
CA SER A 573 -5.21 -31.78 1.42
C SER A 573 -4.70 -30.70 0.43
N ASN A 574 -5.62 -29.94 -0.15
CA ASN A 574 -5.32 -28.63 -0.71
C ASN A 574 -5.81 -27.59 0.31
N VAL A 575 -4.87 -27.03 1.06
CA VAL A 575 -5.09 -25.89 1.95
C VAL A 575 -5.47 -24.70 1.08
N TRP A 576 -6.67 -24.16 1.27
CA TRP A 576 -7.10 -22.93 0.61
C TRP A 576 -6.42 -21.72 1.26
N LEU A 577 -5.62 -20.99 0.47
CA LEU A 577 -5.05 -19.69 0.82
C LEU A 577 -5.59 -18.66 -0.19
N PRO A 578 -6.11 -17.49 0.25
CA PRO A 578 -6.57 -16.47 -0.69
C PRO A 578 -5.40 -15.91 -1.52
N GLY A 579 -5.53 -15.93 -2.85
CA GLY A 579 -4.55 -15.31 -3.78
C GLY A 579 -3.89 -16.25 -4.79
N MET A 580 -4.27 -17.52 -4.86
CA MET A 580 -3.85 -18.42 -5.94
C MET A 580 -5.05 -19.07 -6.59
N ASP A 581 -5.40 -18.57 -7.78
CA ASP A 581 -5.88 -19.35 -8.93
C ASP A 581 -5.35 -18.72 -10.22
#